data_AF-A0A1G2Y2N9-F1
#
_entry.id   AF-A0A1G2Y2N9-F1
#
_cell.length_a   1.000
_cell.length_b   1.000
_cell.length_c   1.000
_cell.angle_alpha   90.00
_cell.angle_beta   90.00
_cell.angle_gamma   90.00
#
_symmetry.space_group_name_H-M   'P 1'
#
loop_
_entity.id
_entity.type
_entity.pdbx_description
1 polymer ?
#
loop_
_entity_poly.entity_id
_entity_poly.type
_entity_poly.pdbx_seq_one_letter_code
_entity_poly.pdbx_strand_id
1 'polypeptide(L)'
;MSNGQFQKLEILDCTIRDGGYINNWNFDKKFVREVYRSLSKAGVDFVEIGFRGTEKYFDKNKYGLWRFSPEEVIREITANINGAKIALMADYNKIELDDFCDAKESLVKLVRVAVHRDNLKGAIDLLEKIKAKGYKVSLNAMGYTNYTESERRDFMDLLKDAKIDYIYIADSYGSLFPDQIKPIFEPLLEISNIIVGFHPHNNLQMAFANTLEAINCGVHIIDSTIYGMGRAAGNLPTEIILSFFERTKKDRYNSIPVLNVIDRYFVSLQKENTWGYQLPSMLSGMFQCHPDYAKALVGLREYTIEDIWKAMEYIKQKNPVGFSKLLLDELINEGIIGGSEKIQIRECLLTDSDRIAHKISAITGKPDVPYINRHKGRDFLVMANGPTLKEFKTKIDQFIAKYDPIILAANYLGGLFKPNYHAFNNKRRMMSYIDMVAPESKLLIGQYIPDEMIGEYTDREYERIYYVDVLNADFSIVEGVVTTNCRTISVLLVGVAMVMGANRIFCVGMDGYVGIDKNNFYFYQEKDEQEDQEMIIERHRRCQGFLEQIDEDLNKRGHEGIHILTPTSYKSFYKGFGNYI
;
A
#
# COMPACT_ATOMS: atom_id res chain seq x y z
N MET A 1 -19.34 -8.50 -34.44
CA MET A 1 -18.66 -7.18 -34.52
C MET A 1 -18.54 -6.82 -35.99
N SER A 2 -19.01 -5.65 -36.42
CA SER A 2 -18.94 -5.26 -37.84
C SER A 2 -17.58 -4.60 -38.12
N ASN A 3 -16.99 -4.87 -39.28
CA ASN A 3 -15.67 -4.33 -39.68
C ASN A 3 -15.59 -2.78 -39.73
N GLY A 4 -16.73 -2.08 -39.64
CA GLY A 4 -16.81 -0.62 -39.73
C GLY A 4 -16.43 0.14 -38.44
N GLN A 5 -16.77 -0.38 -37.26
CA GLN A 5 -16.49 0.31 -35.99
C GLN A 5 -14.98 0.46 -35.71
N PHE A 6 -14.18 -0.52 -36.14
CA PHE A 6 -12.73 -0.45 -35.96
C PHE A 6 -12.05 0.57 -36.87
N GLN A 7 -12.67 1.06 -37.96
CA GLN A 7 -11.95 1.88 -38.95
C GLN A 7 -11.50 3.25 -38.45
N LYS A 8 -12.08 3.80 -37.37
CA LYS A 8 -11.79 5.15 -36.85
C LYS A 8 -11.22 5.21 -35.43
N LEU A 9 -10.87 4.09 -34.81
CA LEU A 9 -10.27 4.08 -33.46
C LEU A 9 -8.86 4.69 -33.46
N GLU A 10 -8.59 5.56 -32.49
CA GLU A 10 -7.27 6.12 -32.18
C GLU A 10 -6.70 5.46 -30.90
N ILE A 11 -5.39 5.19 -30.88
CA ILE A 11 -4.67 4.71 -29.68
C ILE A 11 -3.81 5.85 -29.14
N LEU A 12 -3.97 6.14 -27.85
CA LEU A 12 -3.11 7.05 -27.11
C LEU A 12 -2.26 6.24 -26.11
N ASP A 13 -0.94 6.31 -26.25
CA ASP A 13 -0.03 5.74 -25.25
C ASP A 13 0.37 6.81 -24.24
N CYS A 14 0.18 6.53 -22.95
CA CYS A 14 0.48 7.43 -21.86
C CYS A 14 1.58 6.91 -20.91
N THR A 15 2.50 6.10 -21.42
CA THR A 15 3.57 5.45 -20.63
C THR A 15 4.41 6.46 -19.85
N ILE A 16 4.76 7.59 -20.46
CA ILE A 16 5.59 8.61 -19.81
C ILE A 16 4.79 9.43 -18.79
N ARG A 17 3.47 9.53 -18.97
CA ARG A 17 2.57 10.29 -18.10
C ARG A 17 2.08 9.45 -16.93
N ASP A 18 1.37 8.35 -17.17
CA ASP A 18 0.84 7.50 -16.10
C ASP A 18 1.93 6.62 -15.49
N GLY A 19 2.81 6.04 -16.31
CA GLY A 19 3.98 5.30 -15.82
C GLY A 19 4.93 6.17 -14.99
N GLY A 20 4.90 7.49 -15.16
CA GLY A 20 5.66 8.44 -14.34
C GLY A 20 5.32 8.39 -12.84
N TYR A 21 4.17 7.84 -12.42
CA TYR A 21 3.88 7.59 -11.01
C TYR A 21 4.86 6.61 -10.34
N ILE A 22 5.54 5.77 -11.12
CA ILE A 22 6.48 4.77 -10.61
C ILE A 22 7.83 5.41 -10.21
N ASN A 23 8.25 6.48 -10.89
CA ASN A 23 9.57 7.09 -10.70
C ASN A 23 9.53 8.62 -10.59
N ASN A 24 8.39 9.19 -10.20
CA ASN A 24 8.16 10.64 -10.11
C ASN A 24 8.48 11.39 -11.42
N TRP A 25 8.13 10.81 -12.57
CA TRP A 25 8.39 11.37 -13.92
C TRP A 25 9.88 11.63 -14.20
N ASN A 26 10.77 10.85 -13.59
CA ASN A 26 12.22 10.97 -13.74
C ASN A 26 12.79 9.94 -14.73
N PHE A 27 12.26 9.91 -15.95
CA PHE A 27 12.82 9.12 -17.04
C PHE A 27 13.97 9.86 -17.73
N ASP A 28 14.97 9.15 -18.23
CA ASP A 28 16.03 9.77 -19.04
C ASP A 28 15.52 10.11 -20.45
N LYS A 29 16.07 11.18 -21.04
CA LYS A 29 15.69 11.63 -22.39
C LYS A 29 15.88 10.56 -23.46
N LYS A 30 16.90 9.71 -23.32
CA LYS A 30 17.18 8.63 -24.28
C LYS A 30 16.08 7.58 -24.24
N PHE A 31 15.68 7.12 -23.06
CA PHE A 31 14.53 6.23 -22.90
C PHE A 31 13.25 6.82 -23.50
N VAL A 32 12.91 8.06 -23.17
CA VAL A 32 11.68 8.69 -23.70
C VAL A 32 11.71 8.82 -25.22
N ARG A 33 12.88 9.14 -25.81
CA ARG A 33 13.06 9.15 -27.27
C ARG A 33 12.88 7.75 -27.89
N GLU A 34 13.38 6.69 -27.26
CA GLU A 34 13.18 5.31 -27.73
C GLU A 34 11.71 4.87 -27.63
N VAL A 35 11.03 5.23 -26.55
CA VAL A 35 9.59 4.99 -26.35
C VAL A 35 8.79 5.70 -27.44
N TYR A 36 8.98 7.01 -27.62
CA TYR A 36 8.28 7.78 -28.66
C TYR A 36 8.53 7.23 -30.06
N ARG A 37 9.79 6.89 -30.40
CA ARG A 37 10.12 6.29 -31.70
C ARG A 37 9.41 4.96 -31.92
N SER A 38 9.36 4.12 -30.90
CA SER A 38 8.84 2.76 -31.04
C SER A 38 7.32 2.76 -31.13
N LEU A 39 6.64 3.58 -30.33
CA LEU A 39 5.20 3.80 -30.43
C LEU A 39 4.80 4.38 -31.78
N SER A 40 5.57 5.37 -32.28
CA SER A 40 5.36 5.95 -33.60
C SER A 40 5.48 4.91 -34.73
N LYS A 41 6.49 4.04 -34.66
CA LYS A 41 6.67 2.93 -35.63
C LYS A 41 5.60 1.85 -35.50
N ALA A 42 5.01 1.70 -34.32
CA ALA A 42 3.99 0.71 -34.05
C ALA A 42 2.59 1.11 -34.52
N GLY A 43 2.42 2.35 -34.99
CA GLY A 43 1.14 2.87 -35.48
C GLY A 43 0.26 3.50 -34.40
N VAL A 44 0.83 3.82 -33.22
CA VAL A 44 0.11 4.56 -32.17
C VAL A 44 -0.18 5.98 -32.66
N ASP A 45 -1.39 6.48 -32.39
CA ASP A 45 -1.87 7.76 -32.94
C ASP A 45 -1.41 8.96 -32.10
N PHE A 46 -1.40 8.81 -30.78
CA PHE A 46 -0.93 9.82 -29.83
C PHE A 46 0.05 9.24 -28.82
N VAL A 47 1.12 9.98 -28.51
CA VAL A 47 2.02 9.68 -27.38
C VAL A 47 1.94 10.84 -26.40
N GLU A 48 1.52 10.55 -25.17
CA GLU A 48 1.43 11.53 -24.09
C GLU A 48 2.75 11.59 -23.33
N ILE A 49 3.47 12.69 -23.52
CA ILE A 49 4.83 12.89 -23.00
C ILE A 49 4.74 13.63 -21.66
N GLY A 50 4.18 12.97 -20.65
CA GLY A 50 4.11 13.52 -19.31
C GLY A 50 3.09 14.64 -19.14
N PHE A 51 3.42 15.60 -18.27
CA PHE A 51 2.57 16.72 -17.92
C PHE A 51 3.13 18.07 -18.40
N ARG A 52 2.24 19.05 -18.60
CA ARG A 52 2.54 20.48 -18.53
C ARG A 52 2.32 20.94 -17.09
N GLY A 53 3.40 21.10 -16.35
CA GLY A 53 3.41 21.63 -14.98
C GLY A 53 4.25 22.88 -14.88
N THR A 54 4.02 23.68 -13.84
CA THR A 54 4.76 24.91 -13.55
C THR A 54 5.37 24.86 -12.15
N GLU A 55 6.51 25.53 -11.97
CA GLU A 55 7.24 25.61 -10.70
C GLU A 55 6.44 26.28 -9.58
N LYS A 56 5.41 27.04 -9.94
CA LYS A 56 4.46 27.62 -8.99
C LYS A 56 3.75 26.56 -8.15
N TYR A 57 3.51 25.36 -8.71
CA TYR A 57 2.76 24.30 -8.06
C TYR A 57 3.57 23.01 -7.84
N PHE A 58 4.69 22.84 -8.55
CA PHE A 58 5.50 21.62 -8.51
C PHE A 58 6.98 21.94 -8.26
N ASP A 59 7.55 21.27 -7.26
CA ASP A 59 8.97 21.39 -6.90
C ASP A 59 9.84 20.55 -7.85
N LYS A 60 10.75 21.20 -8.58
CA LYS A 60 11.71 20.56 -9.50
C LYS A 60 12.69 19.60 -8.82
N ASN A 61 12.88 19.73 -7.50
CA ASN A 61 13.74 18.80 -6.76
C ASN A 61 13.00 17.50 -6.41
N LYS A 62 11.66 17.51 -6.45
CA LYS A 62 10.82 16.33 -6.13
C LYS A 62 10.34 15.61 -7.38
N TYR A 63 10.07 16.34 -8.46
CA TYR A 63 9.51 15.79 -9.68
C TYR A 63 10.50 15.89 -10.84
N GLY A 64 10.60 14.81 -11.62
CA GLY A 64 11.45 14.74 -12.79
C GLY A 64 10.96 15.57 -13.97
N LEU A 65 11.79 15.61 -15.01
CA LEU A 65 11.62 16.47 -16.19
C LEU A 65 10.25 16.36 -16.85
N TRP A 66 9.67 15.16 -16.90
CA TRP A 66 8.40 14.88 -17.60
C TRP A 66 7.17 15.29 -16.78
N ARG A 67 7.35 15.85 -15.59
CA ARG A 67 6.28 16.57 -14.89
C ARG A 67 6.02 17.96 -15.48
N PHE A 68 7.01 18.53 -16.16
CA PHE A 68 6.97 19.88 -16.73
C PHE A 68 6.97 19.85 -18.27
N SER A 69 7.68 18.88 -18.84
CA SER A 69 7.79 18.56 -20.27
C SER A 69 8.03 19.79 -21.17
N PRO A 70 9.13 20.54 -20.99
CA PRO A 70 9.37 21.79 -21.72
C PRO A 70 9.36 21.61 -23.25
N GLU A 71 8.89 22.61 -23.98
CA GLU A 71 8.75 22.57 -25.46
C GLU A 71 10.07 22.23 -26.17
N GLU A 72 11.19 22.81 -25.72
CA GLU A 72 12.52 22.57 -26.26
C GLU A 72 12.98 21.12 -26.07
N VAL A 73 12.62 20.51 -24.94
CA VAL A 73 12.95 19.10 -24.66
C VAL A 73 12.10 18.17 -25.52
N ILE A 74 10.81 18.47 -25.69
CA ILE A 74 9.92 17.71 -26.58
C ILE A 74 10.47 17.77 -28.02
N ARG A 75 10.91 18.94 -28.48
CA ARG A 75 11.55 19.11 -29.81
C ARG A 75 12.83 18.28 -29.93
N GLU A 76 13.68 18.30 -28.90
CA GLU A 76 14.93 17.53 -28.86
C GLU A 76 14.67 16.02 -28.99
N ILE A 77 13.79 15.45 -28.15
CA ILE A 77 13.56 13.99 -28.12
C ILE A 77 12.75 13.49 -29.32
N THR A 78 11.99 14.34 -29.99
CA THR A 78 11.22 13.97 -31.20
C THR A 78 11.93 14.32 -32.51
N ALA A 79 13.04 15.07 -32.46
CA ALA A 79 13.78 15.48 -33.64
C ALA A 79 14.08 14.32 -34.59
N ASN A 80 13.84 14.51 -35.89
CA ASN A 80 14.04 13.53 -36.96
C ASN A 80 13.21 12.24 -36.83
N ILE A 81 12.08 12.28 -36.11
CA ILE A 81 11.13 11.18 -36.02
C ILE A 81 9.76 11.70 -36.49
N ASN A 82 9.35 11.31 -37.69
CA ASN A 82 7.96 11.49 -38.11
C ASN A 82 7.13 10.36 -37.51
N GLY A 83 6.04 10.68 -36.81
CA GLY A 83 5.40 9.70 -35.94
C GLY A 83 4.07 10.15 -35.36
N ALA A 84 3.75 9.58 -34.21
CA ALA A 84 2.54 9.86 -33.46
C ALA A 84 2.40 11.35 -33.13
N LYS A 85 1.16 11.82 -33.01
CA LYS A 85 0.88 13.17 -32.49
C LYS A 85 1.28 13.22 -31.00
N ILE A 86 1.69 14.39 -30.53
CA ILE A 86 2.11 14.55 -29.13
C ILE A 86 0.94 15.07 -28.30
N ALA A 87 0.71 14.45 -27.15
CA ALA A 87 -0.21 14.91 -26.13
C ALA A 87 0.52 15.28 -24.84
N LEU A 88 -0.09 16.14 -24.03
CA LEU A 88 0.33 16.43 -22.64
C LEU A 88 -0.89 16.44 -21.73
N MET A 89 -0.69 16.03 -20.48
CA MET A 89 -1.69 16.21 -19.42
C MET A 89 -1.40 17.45 -18.57
N ALA A 90 -2.43 18.06 -18.00
CA ALA A 90 -2.33 19.11 -17.01
C ALA A 90 -3.35 18.87 -15.89
N ASP A 91 -3.01 19.27 -14.67
CA ASP A 91 -3.95 19.21 -13.55
C ASP A 91 -4.71 20.53 -13.45
N TYR A 92 -6.04 20.46 -13.44
CA TYR A 92 -6.86 21.64 -13.19
C TYR A 92 -6.46 22.31 -11.85
N ASN A 93 -6.48 23.65 -11.81
CA ASN A 93 -5.98 24.51 -10.71
C ASN A 93 -4.46 24.44 -10.42
N LYS A 94 -3.66 23.70 -11.20
CA LYS A 94 -2.19 23.67 -11.07
C LYS A 94 -1.45 24.03 -12.36
N ILE A 95 -2.13 24.75 -13.23
CA ILE A 95 -1.61 25.31 -14.48
C ILE A 95 -2.20 26.70 -14.70
N GLU A 96 -1.49 27.50 -15.48
CA GLU A 96 -1.90 28.81 -15.96
C GLU A 96 -2.03 28.81 -17.48
N LEU A 97 -2.83 29.73 -18.03
CA LEU A 97 -3.02 29.81 -19.49
C LEU A 97 -1.71 30.17 -20.22
N ASP A 98 -0.81 30.88 -19.55
CA ASP A 98 0.49 31.29 -20.08
C ASP A 98 1.52 30.15 -20.07
N ASP A 99 1.23 29.02 -19.41
CA ASP A 99 2.03 27.79 -19.54
C ASP A 99 1.89 27.16 -20.95
N PHE A 100 0.99 27.68 -21.79
CA PHE A 100 0.78 27.23 -23.17
C PHE A 100 1.05 28.37 -24.16
N CYS A 101 2.02 28.19 -25.05
CA CYS A 101 2.21 29.05 -26.22
C CYS A 101 1.11 28.80 -27.27
N ASP A 102 1.08 29.58 -28.35
CA ASP A 102 0.20 29.29 -29.50
C ASP A 102 0.53 27.91 -30.09
N ALA A 103 -0.48 27.12 -30.46
CA ALA A 103 -0.27 25.75 -30.96
C ALA A 103 0.55 25.67 -32.26
N LYS A 104 0.62 26.77 -33.03
CA LYS A 104 1.50 26.91 -34.20
C LYS A 104 2.99 26.88 -33.83
N GLU A 105 3.32 27.25 -32.60
CA GLU A 105 4.67 27.30 -32.01
C GLU A 105 4.96 26.08 -31.13
N SER A 106 4.06 25.09 -31.06
CA SER A 106 4.21 23.86 -30.30
C SER A 106 4.16 22.61 -31.18
N LEU A 107 4.88 21.57 -30.77
CA LEU A 107 4.72 20.23 -31.37
C LEU A 107 3.52 19.48 -30.77
N VAL A 108 3.04 19.90 -29.59
CA VAL A 108 1.88 19.32 -28.91
C VAL A 108 0.62 19.60 -29.72
N LYS A 109 -0.21 18.57 -29.90
CA LYS A 109 -1.47 18.66 -30.64
C LYS A 109 -2.70 18.49 -29.76
N LEU A 110 -2.56 17.78 -28.63
CA LEU A 110 -3.64 17.53 -27.68
C LEU A 110 -3.20 17.92 -26.27
N VAL A 111 -3.99 18.76 -25.62
CA VAL A 111 -3.86 19.07 -24.19
C VAL A 111 -5.02 18.42 -23.44
N ARG A 112 -4.70 17.61 -22.44
CA ARG A 112 -5.67 16.87 -21.62
C ARG A 112 -5.67 17.47 -20.23
N VAL A 113 -6.83 17.89 -19.71
CA VAL A 113 -6.93 18.46 -18.36
C VAL A 113 -7.67 17.49 -17.45
N ALA A 114 -6.95 17.00 -16.43
CA ALA A 114 -7.51 16.15 -15.38
C ALA A 114 -8.23 17.01 -14.34
N VAL A 115 -9.46 16.62 -14.00
CA VAL A 115 -10.33 17.39 -13.10
C VAL A 115 -11.22 16.49 -12.24
N HIS A 116 -11.46 16.92 -11.00
CA HIS A 116 -12.44 16.32 -10.09
C HIS A 116 -13.82 16.97 -10.23
N ARG A 117 -14.88 16.24 -9.85
CA ARG A 117 -16.29 16.60 -10.02
C ARG A 117 -16.67 18.06 -9.70
N ASP A 118 -16.09 18.65 -8.64
CA ASP A 118 -16.54 19.96 -8.15
C ASP A 118 -16.09 21.13 -9.05
N ASN A 119 -15.22 20.86 -10.03
CA ASN A 119 -14.50 21.88 -10.79
C ASN A 119 -14.75 21.81 -12.32
N LEU A 120 -15.72 20.99 -12.75
CA LEU A 120 -15.93 20.66 -14.16
C LEU A 120 -16.16 21.89 -15.05
N LYS A 121 -17.02 22.82 -14.62
CA LYS A 121 -17.34 24.03 -15.39
C LYS A 121 -16.09 24.90 -15.62
N GLY A 122 -15.32 25.17 -14.56
CA GLY A 122 -14.11 25.97 -14.68
C GLY A 122 -13.02 25.30 -15.52
N ALA A 123 -12.95 23.96 -15.50
CA ALA A 123 -12.07 23.22 -16.39
C ALA A 123 -12.49 23.32 -17.86
N ILE A 124 -13.80 23.27 -18.16
CA ILE A 124 -14.31 23.51 -19.52
C ILE A 124 -13.93 24.92 -19.99
N ASP A 125 -14.16 25.96 -19.16
CA ASP A 125 -13.79 27.35 -19.50
C ASP A 125 -12.29 27.51 -19.78
N LEU A 126 -11.44 26.82 -19.02
CA LEU A 126 -9.99 26.80 -19.23
C LEU A 126 -9.63 26.08 -20.54
N LEU A 127 -10.23 24.92 -20.81
CA LEU A 127 -10.00 24.16 -22.03
C LEU A 127 -10.43 24.94 -23.28
N GLU A 128 -11.53 25.68 -23.24
CA GLU A 128 -11.94 26.53 -24.37
C GLU A 128 -10.92 27.64 -24.66
N LYS A 129 -10.31 28.22 -23.63
CA LYS A 129 -9.22 29.20 -23.79
C LYS A 129 -7.95 28.56 -24.36
N ILE A 130 -7.60 27.35 -23.92
CA ILE A 130 -6.47 26.59 -24.49
C ILE A 130 -6.76 26.23 -25.96
N LYS A 131 -8.00 25.84 -26.27
CA LYS A 131 -8.44 25.57 -27.65
C LYS A 131 -8.35 26.81 -28.53
N ALA A 132 -8.65 28.00 -28.01
CA ALA A 132 -8.51 29.26 -28.74
C ALA A 132 -7.05 29.55 -29.16
N LYS A 133 -6.05 28.99 -28.46
CA LYS A 133 -4.63 29.02 -28.88
C LYS A 133 -4.31 28.03 -30.00
N GLY A 134 -5.26 27.19 -30.42
CA GLY A 134 -5.18 26.27 -31.55
C GLY A 134 -4.92 24.80 -31.22
N TYR A 135 -4.93 24.41 -29.94
CA TYR A 135 -4.79 23.00 -29.55
C TYR A 135 -6.12 22.25 -29.69
N LYS A 136 -6.04 20.93 -29.90
CA LYS A 136 -7.15 20.06 -29.50
C LYS A 136 -7.15 19.89 -27.99
N VAL A 137 -8.32 19.75 -27.39
CA VAL A 137 -8.47 19.68 -25.94
C VAL A 137 -9.33 18.52 -25.46
N SER A 138 -8.95 17.94 -24.33
CA SER A 138 -9.67 16.87 -23.66
C SER A 138 -10.00 17.22 -22.22
N LEU A 139 -11.25 17.02 -21.82
CA LEU A 139 -11.66 17.00 -20.41
C LEU A 139 -11.53 15.57 -19.87
N ASN A 140 -10.64 15.36 -18.91
CA ASN A 140 -10.43 14.06 -18.28
C ASN A 140 -11.11 14.03 -16.91
N ALA A 141 -12.32 13.50 -16.86
CA ALA A 141 -13.14 13.46 -15.65
C ALA A 141 -12.68 12.29 -14.74
N MET A 142 -12.03 12.62 -13.63
CA MET A 142 -11.54 11.63 -12.67
C MET A 142 -12.67 11.13 -11.78
N GLY A 143 -12.72 9.81 -11.55
CA GLY A 143 -13.71 9.19 -10.65
C GLY A 143 -15.15 9.19 -11.18
N TYR A 144 -15.37 9.46 -12.48
CA TYR A 144 -16.70 9.50 -13.10
C TYR A 144 -17.52 8.22 -12.87
N THR A 145 -16.86 7.07 -12.75
CA THR A 145 -17.50 5.77 -12.45
C THR A 145 -18.32 5.79 -11.16
N ASN A 146 -17.95 6.64 -10.20
CA ASN A 146 -18.60 6.75 -8.89
C ASN A 146 -19.61 7.90 -8.82
N TYR A 147 -19.84 8.63 -9.91
CA TYR A 147 -20.85 9.70 -9.94
C TYR A 147 -22.24 9.08 -9.77
N THR A 148 -23.07 9.74 -8.97
CA THR A 148 -24.50 9.47 -8.88
C THR A 148 -25.19 9.79 -10.21
N GLU A 149 -26.39 9.24 -10.40
CA GLU A 149 -27.20 9.52 -11.58
C GLU A 149 -27.48 11.02 -11.77
N SER A 150 -27.61 11.80 -10.69
CA SER A 150 -27.77 13.25 -10.79
C SER A 150 -26.49 13.93 -11.26
N GLU A 151 -25.34 13.59 -10.66
CA GLU A 151 -24.05 14.15 -11.07
C GLU A 151 -23.71 13.79 -12.52
N ARG A 152 -24.10 12.59 -13.00
CA ARG A 152 -23.95 12.21 -14.40
C ARG A 152 -24.80 13.07 -15.32
N ARG A 153 -26.06 13.36 -14.96
CA ARG A 153 -26.92 14.27 -15.72
C ARG A 153 -26.36 15.69 -15.77
N ASP A 154 -25.94 16.22 -14.62
CA ASP A 154 -25.34 17.56 -14.55
C ASP A 154 -24.06 17.65 -15.40
N PHE A 155 -23.23 16.61 -15.38
CA PHE A 155 -22.06 16.50 -16.25
C PHE A 155 -22.44 16.49 -17.73
N MET A 156 -23.45 15.69 -18.12
CA MET A 156 -23.95 15.66 -19.49
C MET A 156 -24.46 17.02 -19.96
N ASP A 157 -25.20 17.74 -19.11
CA ASP A 157 -25.72 19.05 -19.45
C ASP A 157 -24.60 20.09 -19.66
N LEU A 158 -23.54 20.04 -18.85
CA LEU A 158 -22.35 20.88 -19.07
C LEU A 158 -21.67 20.62 -20.41
N LEU A 159 -21.66 19.37 -20.88
CA LEU A 159 -20.98 18.99 -22.11
C LEU A 159 -21.73 19.39 -23.39
N LYS A 160 -23.06 19.56 -23.34
CA LYS A 160 -23.88 19.94 -24.51
C LYS A 160 -23.44 21.27 -25.14
N ASP A 161 -23.08 22.23 -24.29
CA ASP A 161 -22.67 23.58 -24.73
C ASP A 161 -21.14 23.73 -24.80
N ALA A 162 -20.38 22.74 -24.32
CA ALA A 162 -18.92 22.79 -24.25
C ALA A 162 -18.27 22.73 -25.63
N LYS A 163 -17.32 23.63 -25.89
CA LYS A 163 -16.57 23.69 -27.15
C LYS A 163 -15.24 22.92 -27.07
N ILE A 164 -15.24 21.74 -26.47
CA ILE A 164 -14.05 20.87 -26.36
C ILE A 164 -14.05 19.78 -27.45
N ASP A 165 -12.93 19.08 -27.64
CA ASP A 165 -12.81 18.04 -28.70
C ASP A 165 -13.03 16.63 -28.17
N TYR A 166 -12.55 16.36 -26.95
CA TYR A 166 -12.60 15.05 -26.33
C TYR A 166 -13.10 15.11 -24.90
N ILE A 167 -13.75 14.03 -24.47
CA ILE A 167 -13.93 13.70 -23.06
C ILE A 167 -13.31 12.35 -22.79
N TYR A 168 -12.74 12.17 -21.61
CA TYR A 168 -12.18 10.91 -21.16
C TYR A 168 -12.80 10.47 -19.85
N ILE A 169 -13.27 9.24 -19.84
CA ILE A 169 -13.68 8.53 -18.63
C ILE A 169 -12.52 7.65 -18.18
N ALA A 170 -12.07 7.83 -16.95
CA ALA A 170 -11.06 6.98 -16.34
C ALA A 170 -11.71 5.97 -15.39
N ASP A 171 -11.36 4.70 -15.54
CA ASP A 171 -11.60 3.68 -14.52
C ASP A 171 -10.56 3.83 -13.40
N SER A 172 -10.61 4.95 -12.68
CA SER A 172 -9.53 5.38 -11.77
C SER A 172 -9.22 4.38 -10.64
N TYR A 173 -10.14 3.45 -10.35
CA TYR A 173 -9.97 2.40 -9.36
C TYR A 173 -9.74 1.01 -9.99
N GLY A 174 -9.78 0.90 -11.32
CA GLY A 174 -9.65 -0.37 -12.05
C GLY A 174 -10.71 -1.39 -11.63
N SER A 175 -11.93 -0.92 -11.37
CA SER A 175 -12.98 -1.66 -10.67
C SER A 175 -14.16 -2.06 -11.56
N LEU A 176 -14.16 -1.60 -12.83
CA LEU A 176 -15.25 -1.88 -13.75
C LEU A 176 -15.19 -3.33 -14.27
N PHE A 177 -16.37 -3.90 -14.46
CA PHE A 177 -16.59 -5.13 -15.24
C PHE A 177 -17.25 -4.81 -16.59
N PRO A 178 -17.14 -5.70 -17.61
CA PRO A 178 -17.65 -5.43 -18.95
C PRO A 178 -19.14 -5.05 -19.00
N ASP A 179 -19.99 -5.66 -18.17
CA ASP A 179 -21.43 -5.37 -18.10
C ASP A 179 -21.74 -3.93 -17.65
N GLN A 180 -20.80 -3.26 -17.00
CA GLN A 180 -20.93 -1.89 -16.52
C GLN A 180 -20.49 -0.84 -17.54
N ILE A 181 -19.77 -1.25 -18.60
CA ILE A 181 -19.21 -0.33 -19.60
C ILE A 181 -20.32 0.36 -20.41
N LYS A 182 -21.26 -0.43 -20.92
CA LYS A 182 -22.34 0.08 -21.77
C LYS A 182 -23.17 1.18 -21.08
N PRO A 183 -23.70 0.99 -19.85
CA PRO A 183 -24.43 2.04 -19.13
C PRO A 183 -23.63 3.34 -18.88
N ILE A 184 -22.31 3.24 -18.75
CA ILE A 184 -21.43 4.41 -18.52
C ILE A 184 -21.21 5.20 -19.81
N PHE A 185 -21.01 4.51 -20.93
CA PHE A 185 -20.58 5.14 -22.17
C PHE A 185 -21.71 5.52 -23.13
N GLU A 186 -22.81 4.77 -23.18
CA GLU A 186 -23.92 5.07 -24.11
C GLU A 186 -24.45 6.50 -23.98
N PRO A 187 -24.73 7.04 -22.78
CA PRO A 187 -25.21 8.42 -22.65
C PRO A 187 -24.19 9.43 -23.19
N LEU A 188 -22.90 9.25 -22.89
CA LEU A 188 -21.82 10.15 -23.32
C LEU A 188 -21.70 10.21 -24.84
N LEU A 189 -21.97 9.09 -25.52
CA LEU A 189 -21.89 8.96 -26.98
C LEU A 189 -23.04 9.66 -27.72
N GLU A 190 -24.10 10.08 -27.01
CA GLU A 190 -25.16 10.92 -27.58
C GLU A 190 -24.70 12.36 -27.85
N ILE A 191 -23.60 12.80 -27.23
CA ILE A 191 -23.02 14.13 -27.42
C ILE A 191 -22.22 14.18 -28.73
N SER A 192 -22.91 14.52 -29.81
CA SER A 192 -22.37 14.44 -31.18
C SER A 192 -21.14 15.32 -31.47
N ASN A 193 -20.90 16.38 -30.71
CA ASN A 193 -19.80 17.33 -30.92
C ASN A 193 -18.49 16.93 -30.20
N ILE A 194 -18.50 15.87 -29.39
CA ILE A 194 -17.37 15.48 -28.55
C ILE A 194 -16.99 14.01 -28.80
N ILE A 195 -15.69 13.75 -28.95
CA ILE A 195 -15.18 12.40 -29.09
C ILE A 195 -14.97 11.78 -27.70
N VAL A 196 -15.61 10.63 -27.45
CA VAL A 196 -15.50 9.93 -26.17
C VAL A 196 -14.29 8.99 -26.16
N GLY A 197 -13.47 9.13 -25.11
CA GLY A 197 -12.29 8.33 -24.83
C GLY A 197 -12.38 7.55 -23.53
N PHE A 198 -11.64 6.44 -23.45
CA PHE A 198 -11.58 5.58 -22.26
C PHE A 198 -10.14 5.40 -21.77
N HIS A 199 -9.95 5.56 -20.46
CA HIS A 199 -8.71 5.28 -19.75
C HIS A 199 -8.90 4.12 -18.76
N PRO A 200 -8.61 2.87 -19.18
CA PRO A 200 -8.80 1.67 -18.36
C PRO A 200 -7.59 1.35 -17.46
N HIS A 201 -7.86 1.09 -16.17
CA HIS A 201 -6.86 0.53 -15.25
C HIS A 201 -7.01 -0.99 -15.09
N ASN A 202 -5.94 -1.65 -14.69
CA ASN A 202 -5.84 -3.12 -14.69
C ASN A 202 -5.90 -3.76 -13.29
N ASN A 203 -6.45 -3.07 -12.29
CA ASN A 203 -6.50 -3.55 -10.89
C ASN A 203 -7.19 -4.91 -10.75
N LEU A 204 -8.30 -5.12 -11.46
CA LEU A 204 -9.00 -6.41 -11.55
C LEU A 204 -8.65 -7.22 -12.81
N GLN A 205 -7.59 -6.87 -13.53
CA GLN A 205 -7.19 -7.48 -14.81
C GLN A 205 -8.25 -7.36 -15.92
N MET A 206 -9.15 -6.37 -15.83
CA MET A 206 -10.25 -6.18 -16.77
C MET A 206 -10.01 -5.10 -17.84
N ALA A 207 -8.85 -4.41 -17.83
CA ALA A 207 -8.60 -3.27 -18.71
C ALA A 207 -8.85 -3.60 -20.20
N PHE A 208 -8.34 -4.74 -20.67
CA PHE A 208 -8.51 -5.19 -22.05
C PHE A 208 -9.96 -5.56 -22.38
N ALA A 209 -10.62 -6.35 -21.53
CA ALA A 209 -12.01 -6.74 -21.73
C ALA A 209 -12.95 -5.53 -21.77
N ASN A 210 -12.78 -4.61 -20.82
CA ASN A 210 -13.54 -3.36 -20.74
C ASN A 210 -13.30 -2.47 -21.96
N THR A 211 -12.07 -2.44 -22.47
CA THR A 211 -11.73 -1.69 -23.68
C THR A 211 -12.47 -2.23 -24.90
N LEU A 212 -12.51 -3.56 -25.08
CA LEU A 212 -13.25 -4.15 -26.19
C LEU A 212 -14.74 -3.81 -26.12
N GLU A 213 -15.32 -3.82 -24.93
CA GLU A 213 -16.72 -3.45 -24.74
C GLU A 213 -16.97 -1.96 -24.97
N ALA A 214 -16.04 -1.10 -24.54
CA ALA A 214 -16.12 0.34 -24.79
C ALA A 214 -16.08 0.64 -26.30
N ILE A 215 -15.20 -0.05 -27.04
CA ILE A 215 -15.12 0.03 -28.50
C ILE A 215 -16.44 -0.44 -29.13
N ASN A 216 -17.04 -1.53 -28.65
CA ASN A 216 -18.33 -2.01 -29.14
C ASN A 216 -19.45 -0.97 -28.95
N CYS A 217 -19.43 -0.24 -27.84
CA CYS A 217 -20.37 0.85 -27.57
C CYS A 217 -20.16 2.05 -28.51
N GLY A 218 -18.94 2.26 -29.01
CA GLY A 218 -18.60 3.36 -29.91
C GLY A 218 -17.56 4.33 -29.35
N VAL A 219 -16.79 3.95 -28.33
CA VAL A 219 -15.63 4.74 -27.89
C VAL A 219 -14.58 4.80 -29.00
N HIS A 220 -14.03 5.98 -29.24
CA HIS A 220 -13.20 6.29 -30.41
C HIS A 220 -11.71 6.44 -30.11
N ILE A 221 -11.34 6.66 -28.85
CA ILE A 221 -9.94 6.77 -28.45
C ILE A 221 -9.71 6.05 -27.12
N ILE A 222 -8.62 5.30 -27.04
CA ILE A 222 -8.30 4.48 -25.87
C ILE A 222 -6.90 4.79 -25.37
N ASP A 223 -6.76 4.86 -24.05
CA ASP A 223 -5.44 4.97 -23.43
C ASP A 223 -4.84 3.59 -23.18
N SER A 224 -3.51 3.53 -23.32
CA SER A 224 -2.71 2.35 -23.01
C SER A 224 -1.32 2.77 -22.53
N THR A 225 -0.55 1.83 -21.96
CA THR A 225 0.86 2.03 -21.63
C THR A 225 1.68 0.80 -21.95
N ILE A 226 2.94 0.98 -22.32
CA ILE A 226 3.87 -0.12 -22.60
C ILE A 226 3.99 -1.00 -21.36
N TYR A 227 3.79 -2.31 -21.54
CA TYR A 227 3.91 -3.31 -20.49
C TYR A 227 3.00 -3.03 -19.27
N GLY A 228 1.88 -2.36 -19.54
CA GLY A 228 0.89 -1.95 -18.55
C GLY A 228 1.41 -0.95 -17.52
N MET A 229 2.56 -0.31 -17.73
CA MET A 229 3.18 0.58 -16.73
C MET A 229 2.23 1.70 -16.30
N GLY A 230 2.08 1.92 -14.99
CA GLY A 230 1.17 2.94 -14.48
C GLY A 230 0.93 2.79 -12.99
N ARG A 231 0.03 3.63 -12.47
CA ARG A 231 -0.37 3.57 -11.07
C ARG A 231 -1.02 2.23 -10.72
N ALA A 232 -0.83 1.76 -9.48
CA ALA A 232 -1.41 0.52 -8.95
C ALA A 232 -1.08 -0.69 -9.84
N ALA A 233 -2.08 -1.45 -10.30
CA ALA A 233 -1.82 -2.59 -11.18
C ALA A 233 -1.52 -2.20 -12.63
N GLY A 234 -1.49 -0.89 -12.93
CA GLY A 234 -1.19 -0.37 -14.25
C GLY A 234 -2.41 -0.13 -15.12
N ASN A 235 -2.16 -0.01 -16.43
CA ASN A 235 -3.15 0.31 -17.46
C ASN A 235 -3.29 -0.84 -18.46
N LEU A 236 -4.15 -0.66 -19.47
CA LEU A 236 -4.17 -1.52 -20.65
C LEU A 236 -2.78 -1.59 -21.29
N PRO A 237 -2.16 -2.78 -21.45
CA PRO A 237 -0.86 -2.88 -22.10
C PRO A 237 -0.92 -2.57 -23.60
N THR A 238 -0.09 -1.62 -24.05
CA THR A 238 -0.06 -1.13 -25.44
C THR A 238 0.22 -2.24 -26.45
N GLU A 239 1.16 -3.14 -26.13
CA GLU A 239 1.52 -4.28 -26.98
C GLU A 239 0.35 -5.26 -27.19
N ILE A 240 -0.54 -5.40 -26.21
CA ILE A 240 -1.70 -6.30 -26.30
C ILE A 240 -2.74 -5.72 -27.25
N ILE A 241 -3.08 -4.44 -27.10
CA ILE A 241 -4.08 -3.81 -27.94
C ILE A 241 -3.58 -3.61 -29.38
N LEU A 242 -2.30 -3.32 -29.57
CA LEU A 242 -1.66 -3.31 -30.89
C LEU A 242 -1.74 -4.69 -31.55
N SER A 243 -1.39 -5.76 -30.83
CA SER A 243 -1.47 -7.14 -31.34
C SER A 243 -2.89 -7.53 -31.74
N PHE A 244 -3.90 -7.05 -30.99
CA PHE A 244 -5.31 -7.25 -31.34
C PHE A 244 -5.65 -6.59 -32.68
N PHE A 245 -5.27 -5.32 -32.88
CA PHE A 245 -5.55 -4.61 -34.14
C PHE A 245 -4.70 -5.08 -35.32
N GLU A 246 -3.49 -5.56 -35.07
CA GLU A 246 -2.62 -6.13 -36.09
C GLU A 246 -3.30 -7.31 -36.80
N ARG A 247 -4.20 -8.06 -36.13
CA ARG A 247 -4.98 -9.14 -36.76
C ARG A 247 -5.87 -8.67 -37.91
N THR A 248 -6.37 -7.44 -37.86
CA THR A 248 -7.32 -6.89 -38.84
C THR A 248 -6.75 -5.74 -39.66
N LYS A 249 -5.63 -5.13 -39.23
CA LYS A 249 -5.01 -3.94 -39.84
C LYS A 249 -3.48 -4.04 -39.85
N LYS A 250 -2.94 -5.12 -40.42
CA LYS A 250 -1.48 -5.39 -40.49
C LYS A 250 -0.64 -4.27 -41.12
N ASP A 251 -1.21 -3.51 -42.06
CA ASP A 251 -0.48 -2.42 -42.73
C ASP A 251 -0.38 -1.15 -41.87
N ARG A 252 -1.16 -1.05 -40.79
CA ARG A 252 -1.18 0.12 -39.90
C ARG A 252 -0.48 -0.12 -38.58
N TYR A 253 -0.70 -1.28 -37.95
CA TYR A 253 -0.18 -1.56 -36.62
C TYR A 253 0.88 -2.65 -36.65
N ASN A 254 1.92 -2.47 -35.83
CA ASN A 254 3.03 -3.40 -35.68
C ASN A 254 3.47 -3.43 -34.21
N SER A 255 3.31 -4.55 -33.53
CA SER A 255 3.67 -4.68 -32.12
C SER A 255 5.19 -4.80 -31.87
N ILE A 256 5.98 -5.23 -32.86
CA ILE A 256 7.40 -5.55 -32.71
C ILE A 256 8.26 -4.39 -32.17
N PRO A 257 8.11 -3.13 -32.63
CA PRO A 257 8.86 -2.00 -32.06
C PRO A 257 8.65 -1.82 -30.55
N VAL A 258 7.41 -2.00 -30.07
CA VAL A 258 7.09 -1.90 -28.64
C VAL A 258 7.70 -3.07 -27.87
N LEU A 259 7.59 -4.30 -28.38
CA LEU A 259 8.20 -5.49 -27.77
C LEU A 259 9.73 -5.34 -27.63
N ASN A 260 10.41 -4.76 -28.63
CA ASN A 260 11.85 -4.48 -28.55
C ASN A 260 12.23 -3.44 -27.48
N VAL A 261 11.33 -2.51 -27.16
CA VAL A 261 11.55 -1.56 -26.05
C VAL A 261 11.27 -2.23 -24.72
N ILE A 262 10.28 -3.13 -24.65
CA ILE A 262 9.99 -3.91 -23.45
C ILE A 262 11.21 -4.73 -23.04
N ASP A 263 11.76 -5.51 -23.97
CA ASP A 263 12.94 -6.35 -23.75
C ASP A 263 14.15 -5.52 -23.29
N ARG A 264 14.43 -4.40 -23.97
CA ARG A 264 15.61 -3.57 -23.68
C ARG A 264 15.51 -2.78 -22.37
N TYR A 265 14.31 -2.38 -21.96
CA TYR A 265 14.14 -1.43 -20.84
C TYR A 265 13.14 -1.90 -19.79
N PHE A 266 11.93 -2.29 -20.17
CA PHE A 266 10.82 -2.47 -19.22
C PHE A 266 10.98 -3.72 -18.35
N VAL A 267 11.55 -4.81 -18.88
CA VAL A 267 11.80 -6.02 -18.08
C VAL A 267 12.72 -5.73 -16.88
N SER A 268 13.74 -4.91 -17.06
CA SER A 268 14.63 -4.48 -15.97
C SER A 268 13.95 -3.45 -15.07
N LEU A 269 13.27 -2.46 -15.65
CA LEU A 269 12.55 -1.44 -14.88
C LEU A 269 11.50 -2.05 -13.94
N GLN A 270 10.79 -3.11 -14.35
CA GLN A 270 9.80 -3.81 -13.52
C GLN A 270 10.42 -4.62 -12.38
N LYS A 271 11.69 -5.03 -12.51
CA LYS A 271 12.40 -5.68 -11.41
C LYS A 271 12.87 -4.67 -10.37
N GLU A 272 13.29 -3.50 -10.82
CA GLU A 272 13.76 -2.40 -9.96
C GLU A 272 12.62 -1.61 -9.32
N ASN A 273 11.45 -1.57 -9.98
CA ASN A 273 10.27 -0.85 -9.54
C ASN A 273 9.04 -1.74 -9.67
N THR A 274 8.12 -1.70 -8.71
CA THR A 274 6.96 -2.60 -8.71
C THR A 274 5.72 -1.95 -9.34
N TRP A 275 5.21 -2.57 -10.42
CA TRP A 275 3.86 -2.34 -10.95
C TRP A 275 3.29 -3.63 -11.54
N GLY A 276 1.98 -3.67 -11.75
CA GLY A 276 1.26 -4.85 -12.23
C GLY A 276 0.39 -5.46 -11.14
N TYR A 277 -0.19 -6.64 -11.42
CA TYR A 277 -1.12 -7.28 -10.50
C TYR A 277 -0.48 -7.55 -9.13
N GLN A 278 -1.06 -6.94 -8.09
CA GLN A 278 -0.67 -7.12 -6.70
C GLN A 278 -1.92 -7.17 -5.83
N LEU A 279 -1.85 -7.87 -4.69
CA LEU A 279 -2.95 -8.00 -3.74
C LEU A 279 -3.52 -6.63 -3.31
N PRO A 280 -2.73 -5.59 -2.96
CA PRO A 280 -3.26 -4.27 -2.65
C PRO A 280 -4.05 -3.63 -3.80
N SER A 281 -3.58 -3.76 -5.03
CA SER A 281 -4.26 -3.19 -6.20
C SER A 281 -5.57 -3.92 -6.48
N MET A 282 -5.60 -5.25 -6.36
CA MET A 282 -6.82 -6.04 -6.47
C MET A 282 -7.85 -5.61 -5.42
N LEU A 283 -7.44 -5.50 -4.15
CA LEU A 283 -8.32 -5.06 -3.06
C LEU A 283 -8.86 -3.64 -3.33
N SER A 284 -8.00 -2.71 -3.76
CA SER A 284 -8.43 -1.36 -4.16
C SER A 284 -9.49 -1.38 -5.27
N GLY A 285 -9.34 -2.25 -6.27
CA GLY A 285 -10.34 -2.45 -7.32
C GLY A 285 -11.66 -3.01 -6.80
N MET A 286 -11.62 -4.09 -6.00
CA MET A 286 -12.82 -4.72 -5.44
C MET A 286 -13.65 -3.76 -4.56
N PHE A 287 -12.95 -2.93 -3.79
CA PHE A 287 -13.58 -2.01 -2.84
C PHE A 287 -13.77 -0.59 -3.40
N GLN A 288 -13.35 -0.33 -4.64
CA GLN A 288 -13.52 0.96 -5.33
C GLN A 288 -12.94 2.14 -4.54
N CYS A 289 -11.78 1.95 -3.93
CA CYS A 289 -11.14 2.95 -3.08
C CYS A 289 -9.74 3.28 -3.54
N HIS A 290 -9.18 4.37 -3.00
CA HIS A 290 -7.83 4.80 -3.31
C HIS A 290 -6.79 3.68 -3.04
N PRO A 291 -5.82 3.42 -3.94
CA PRO A 291 -4.86 2.31 -3.81
C PRO A 291 -4.05 2.30 -2.51
N ASP A 292 -3.76 3.48 -1.97
CA ASP A 292 -2.92 3.63 -0.78
C ASP A 292 -3.57 3.06 0.49
N TYR A 293 -4.90 2.93 0.56
CA TYR A 293 -5.56 2.28 1.70
C TYR A 293 -5.19 0.79 1.78
N ALA A 294 -5.39 0.06 0.67
CA ALA A 294 -5.04 -1.34 0.60
C ALA A 294 -3.53 -1.54 0.77
N LYS A 295 -2.71 -0.65 0.18
CA LYS A 295 -1.24 -0.70 0.33
C LYS A 295 -0.83 -0.52 1.79
N ALA A 296 -1.39 0.45 2.50
CA ALA A 296 -1.11 0.68 3.91
C ALA A 296 -1.55 -0.51 4.77
N LEU A 297 -2.77 -1.01 4.59
CA LEU A 297 -3.33 -2.13 5.37
C LEU A 297 -2.54 -3.43 5.18
N VAL A 298 -2.24 -3.80 3.93
CA VAL A 298 -1.41 -4.97 3.61
C VAL A 298 0.02 -4.76 4.11
N GLY A 299 0.55 -3.54 3.97
CA GLY A 299 1.88 -3.16 4.43
C GLY A 299 2.08 -3.26 5.95
N LEU A 300 1.01 -3.20 6.74
CA LEU A 300 1.09 -3.38 8.19
C LEU A 300 1.44 -4.81 8.59
N ARG A 301 1.16 -5.83 7.76
CA ARG A 301 1.51 -7.26 7.94
C ARG A 301 1.02 -7.97 9.21
N GLU A 302 0.46 -7.21 10.13
CA GLU A 302 -0.08 -7.67 11.41
C GLU A 302 -1.52 -8.16 11.28
N TYR A 303 -2.23 -7.65 10.27
CA TYR A 303 -3.62 -7.94 10.01
C TYR A 303 -3.79 -9.08 9.03
N THR A 304 -4.79 -9.92 9.31
CA THR A 304 -5.23 -10.96 8.38
C THR A 304 -5.98 -10.35 7.20
N ILE A 305 -6.23 -11.14 6.15
CA ILE A 305 -7.02 -10.65 5.03
C ILE A 305 -8.45 -10.36 5.45
N GLU A 306 -8.99 -11.10 6.41
CA GLU A 306 -10.31 -10.89 7.00
C GLU A 306 -10.39 -9.54 7.73
N ASP A 307 -9.34 -9.20 8.50
CA ASP A 307 -9.23 -7.89 9.16
C ASP A 307 -9.13 -6.76 8.12
N ILE A 308 -8.31 -6.94 7.09
CA ILE A 308 -8.14 -5.97 5.99
C ILE A 308 -9.46 -5.84 5.20
N TRP A 309 -10.18 -6.93 4.98
CA TRP A 309 -11.46 -6.94 4.27
C TRP A 309 -12.49 -6.08 4.99
N LYS A 310 -12.65 -6.28 6.30
CA LYS A 310 -13.54 -5.45 7.15
C LYS A 310 -13.18 -3.97 7.10
N ALA A 311 -11.89 -3.66 7.16
CA ALA A 311 -11.39 -2.30 7.01
C ALA A 311 -11.82 -1.68 5.68
N MET A 312 -11.62 -2.43 4.59
CA MET A 312 -11.89 -1.98 3.24
C MET A 312 -13.40 -1.82 2.99
N GLU A 313 -14.25 -2.67 3.58
CA GLU A 313 -15.71 -2.50 3.59
C GLU A 313 -16.12 -1.18 4.26
N TYR A 314 -15.55 -0.87 5.43
CA TYR A 314 -15.83 0.39 6.13
C TYR A 314 -15.34 1.61 5.33
N ILE A 315 -14.15 1.54 4.75
CA ILE A 315 -13.60 2.62 3.90
C ILE A 315 -14.50 2.86 2.69
N LYS A 316 -14.96 1.79 2.04
CA LYS A 316 -15.89 1.87 0.92
C LYS A 316 -17.20 2.57 1.32
N GLN A 317 -17.76 2.26 2.49
CA GLN A 317 -18.97 2.90 3.00
C GLN A 317 -18.78 4.40 3.28
N LYS A 318 -17.60 4.81 3.76
CA LYS A 318 -17.27 6.23 3.98
C LYS A 318 -17.03 7.00 2.68
N ASN A 319 -16.70 6.31 1.59
CA ASN A 319 -16.46 6.86 0.26
C ASN A 319 -15.54 8.11 0.25
N PRO A 320 -14.30 8.02 0.77
CA PRO A 320 -13.40 9.16 0.84
C PRO A 320 -12.92 9.57 -0.56
N VAL A 321 -12.78 10.87 -0.78
CA VAL A 321 -12.33 11.46 -2.07
C VAL A 321 -10.89 11.03 -2.42
N GLY A 322 -10.06 10.72 -1.42
CA GLY A 322 -8.66 10.29 -1.58
C GLY A 322 -8.17 9.52 -0.36
N PHE A 323 -6.86 9.28 -0.27
CA PHE A 323 -6.27 8.63 0.90
C PHE A 323 -6.27 9.56 2.13
N SER A 324 -6.73 9.03 3.26
CA SER A 324 -6.71 9.70 4.57
C SER A 324 -6.08 8.77 5.61
N LYS A 325 -4.91 9.16 6.12
CA LYS A 325 -4.25 8.46 7.22
C LYS A 325 -5.08 8.50 8.50
N LEU A 326 -5.76 9.62 8.77
CA LEU A 326 -6.64 9.77 9.94
C LEU A 326 -7.76 8.73 9.96
N LEU A 327 -8.40 8.45 8.82
CA LEU A 327 -9.43 7.42 8.73
C LEU A 327 -8.88 6.02 9.03
N LEU A 328 -7.65 5.75 8.57
CA LEU A 328 -6.99 4.48 8.87
C LEU A 328 -6.65 4.37 10.36
N ASP A 329 -6.19 5.45 10.97
CA ASP A 329 -5.90 5.50 12.40
C ASP A 329 -7.18 5.34 13.25
N GLU A 330 -8.30 5.94 12.83
CA GLU A 330 -9.63 5.76 13.45
C GLU A 330 -10.07 4.29 13.43
N LEU A 331 -9.97 3.61 12.28
CA LEU A 331 -10.31 2.19 12.14
C LEU A 331 -9.55 1.28 13.10
N ILE A 332 -8.26 1.59 13.30
CA ILE A 332 -7.39 0.87 14.22
C ILE A 332 -7.79 1.18 15.67
N ASN A 333 -8.03 2.45 15.99
CA ASN A 333 -8.36 2.89 17.35
C ASN A 333 -9.73 2.38 17.83
N GLU A 334 -10.70 2.33 16.92
CA GLU A 334 -12.05 1.80 17.16
C GLU A 334 -12.08 0.27 17.26
N GLY A 335 -10.97 -0.42 16.97
CA GLY A 335 -10.86 -1.87 17.04
C GLY A 335 -11.60 -2.61 15.92
N ILE A 336 -11.98 -1.90 14.85
CA ILE A 336 -12.62 -2.47 13.65
C ILE A 336 -11.68 -3.47 12.97
N ILE A 337 -10.36 -3.27 13.12
CA ILE A 337 -9.31 -4.10 12.54
C ILE A 337 -8.49 -4.68 13.70
N GLY A 338 -8.33 -6.00 13.76
CA GLY A 338 -7.52 -6.66 14.79
C GLY A 338 -8.22 -6.89 16.14
N GLY A 339 -9.45 -6.39 16.34
CA GLY A 339 -10.28 -6.66 17.51
C GLY A 339 -11.25 -7.84 17.30
N SER A 340 -11.60 -8.55 18.37
CA SER A 340 -12.71 -9.52 18.35
C SER A 340 -14.05 -8.78 18.19
N GLU A 341 -14.95 -9.26 17.33
CA GLU A 341 -16.28 -8.71 16.99
C GLU A 341 -17.24 -8.43 18.17
N LYS A 342 -16.83 -8.64 19.42
CA LYS A 342 -17.67 -8.55 20.62
C LYS A 342 -17.63 -7.22 21.38
N ILE A 343 -17.06 -6.14 20.84
CA ILE A 343 -17.21 -4.82 21.46
C ILE A 343 -18.27 -4.03 20.67
N GLN A 344 -19.54 -4.24 21.04
CA GLN A 344 -20.66 -3.48 20.52
C GLN A 344 -20.52 -1.99 20.86
N ILE A 345 -20.36 -1.19 19.80
CA ILE A 345 -20.92 0.15 19.55
C ILE A 345 -21.48 0.86 20.79
N ARG A 346 -20.67 1.74 21.40
CA ARG A 346 -21.12 3.01 22.04
C ARG A 346 -19.92 3.83 22.57
N GLU A 347 -19.10 4.42 21.70
CA GLU A 347 -18.01 5.29 22.19
C GLU A 347 -17.79 6.53 21.30
N CYS A 348 -18.69 7.52 21.42
CA CYS A 348 -18.33 8.92 21.22
C CYS A 348 -18.48 9.61 22.58
N LEU A 349 -17.47 10.38 23.00
CA LEU A 349 -17.43 11.25 24.20
C LEU A 349 -16.74 10.71 25.48
N LEU A 350 -15.54 10.11 25.41
CA LEU A 350 -14.71 9.86 26.60
C LEU A 350 -13.25 10.27 26.39
N THR A 351 -12.61 10.76 27.46
CA THR A 351 -11.19 11.18 27.49
C THR A 351 -10.24 9.96 27.48
N ASP A 352 -8.95 10.16 27.17
CA ASP A 352 -7.98 9.06 27.04
C ASP A 352 -7.81 8.21 28.31
N SER A 353 -7.88 8.82 29.51
CA SER A 353 -7.84 8.09 30.79
C SER A 353 -9.11 7.27 31.04
N ASP A 354 -10.27 7.79 30.65
CA ASP A 354 -11.56 7.12 30.83
C ASP A 354 -11.72 5.96 29.84
N ARG A 355 -11.17 6.08 28.62
CA ARG A 355 -11.12 4.99 27.63
C ARG A 355 -10.26 3.82 28.11
N ILE A 356 -9.12 4.10 28.76
CA ILE A 356 -8.27 3.06 29.36
C ILE A 356 -9.01 2.37 30.50
N ALA A 357 -9.58 3.13 31.43
CA ALA A 357 -10.35 2.57 32.55
C ALA A 357 -11.59 1.78 32.08
N HIS A 358 -12.24 2.21 31.00
CA HIS A 358 -13.39 1.53 30.40
C HIS A 358 -12.99 0.28 29.61
N LYS A 359 -11.92 0.32 28.79
CA LYS A 359 -11.38 -0.88 28.11
C LYS A 359 -10.87 -1.90 29.12
N ILE A 360 -10.19 -1.44 30.18
CA ILE A 360 -9.84 -2.27 31.34
C ILE A 360 -11.15 -2.83 31.88
N SER A 361 -12.10 -2.03 32.39
CA SER A 361 -13.40 -2.51 32.94
C SER A 361 -14.18 -3.49 32.04
N ALA A 362 -14.24 -3.25 30.72
CA ALA A 362 -14.93 -4.09 29.74
C ALA A 362 -14.21 -5.43 29.48
N ILE A 363 -12.88 -5.46 29.58
CA ILE A 363 -12.05 -6.68 29.58
C ILE A 363 -12.00 -7.30 30.99
N THR A 364 -12.11 -6.48 32.04
CA THR A 364 -11.85 -6.78 33.45
C THR A 364 -13.12 -6.83 34.28
N GLY A 365 -14.15 -7.55 33.84
CA GLY A 365 -15.19 -8.03 34.78
C GLY A 365 -14.61 -8.70 36.04
N LYS A 366 -13.32 -9.08 35.95
CA LYS A 366 -12.23 -9.30 36.92
C LYS A 366 -11.50 -10.48 36.29
N PRO A 367 -10.51 -10.26 35.41
CA PRO A 367 -9.88 -11.37 34.75
C PRO A 367 -9.08 -12.09 35.82
N ASP A 368 -9.47 -13.32 36.12
CA ASP A 368 -8.68 -14.22 36.94
C ASP A 368 -7.48 -14.66 36.09
N VAL A 369 -6.43 -13.82 36.02
CA VAL A 369 -5.24 -14.08 35.22
C VAL A 369 -4.50 -15.28 35.83
N PRO A 370 -4.50 -16.45 35.19
CA PRO A 370 -4.23 -17.74 35.84
C PRO A 370 -2.74 -17.98 36.14
N TYR A 371 -1.87 -17.06 35.73
CA TYR A 371 -0.42 -17.17 35.85
C TYR A 371 0.21 -16.10 36.75
N ILE A 372 -0.58 -15.28 37.46
CA ILE A 372 -0.05 -14.33 38.44
C ILE A 372 0.82 -15.08 39.46
N ASN A 373 2.08 -14.67 39.60
CA ASN A 373 3.06 -15.23 40.54
C ASN A 373 3.30 -16.76 40.42
N ARG A 374 2.91 -17.38 39.29
CA ARG A 374 3.06 -18.84 39.09
C ARG A 374 4.49 -19.33 39.29
N HIS A 375 5.46 -18.52 38.90
CA HIS A 375 6.89 -18.82 38.97
C HIS A 375 7.63 -17.85 39.88
N LYS A 376 6.96 -17.38 40.94
CA LYS A 376 7.48 -16.34 41.83
C LYS A 376 8.89 -16.68 42.31
N GLY A 377 9.82 -15.74 42.09
CA GLY A 377 11.21 -15.85 42.52
C GLY A 377 12.14 -16.61 41.56
N ARG A 378 11.62 -17.13 40.43
CA ARG A 378 12.46 -17.74 39.38
C ARG A 378 13.03 -16.67 38.45
N ASP A 379 14.19 -16.94 37.89
CA ASP A 379 14.73 -16.15 36.78
C ASP A 379 14.02 -16.51 35.48
N PHE A 380 13.89 -15.53 34.59
CA PHE A 380 13.23 -15.69 33.29
C PHE A 380 14.20 -15.39 32.14
N LEU A 381 14.07 -16.14 31.05
CA LEU A 381 14.77 -15.90 29.79
C LEU A 381 13.75 -15.70 28.67
N VAL A 382 13.61 -14.46 28.22
CA VAL A 382 12.78 -14.10 27.08
C VAL A 382 13.60 -14.26 25.79
N MET A 383 13.15 -15.14 24.91
CA MET A 383 13.78 -15.38 23.61
C MET A 383 12.98 -14.70 22.51
N ALA A 384 13.57 -13.68 21.90
CA ALA A 384 13.06 -13.07 20.67
C ALA A 384 13.56 -13.85 19.44
N ASN A 385 13.27 -13.34 18.24
CA ASN A 385 13.52 -14.02 16.96
C ASN A 385 14.64 -13.39 16.11
N GLY A 386 15.49 -12.55 16.70
CA GLY A 386 16.61 -11.91 16.01
C GLY A 386 17.73 -12.88 15.58
N PRO A 387 18.46 -12.56 14.50
CA PRO A 387 19.67 -13.26 14.05
C PRO A 387 20.65 -13.70 15.13
N THR A 388 20.86 -12.89 16.18
CA THR A 388 21.84 -13.23 17.22
C THR A 388 21.45 -14.48 18.01
N LEU A 389 20.18 -14.88 18.02
CA LEU A 389 19.73 -16.11 18.66
C LEU A 389 20.44 -17.34 18.07
N LYS A 390 20.61 -17.37 16.74
CA LYS A 390 21.33 -18.43 16.03
C LYS A 390 22.84 -18.30 16.23
N GLU A 391 23.36 -17.08 16.14
CA GLU A 391 24.80 -16.80 16.26
C GLU A 391 25.36 -17.15 17.66
N PHE A 392 24.57 -16.94 18.72
CA PHE A 392 24.99 -17.13 20.12
C PHE A 392 24.44 -18.41 20.75
N LYS A 393 23.92 -19.36 19.96
CA LYS A 393 23.25 -20.57 20.45
C LYS A 393 24.01 -21.28 21.57
N THR A 394 25.31 -21.56 21.38
CA THR A 394 26.13 -22.27 22.36
C THR A 394 26.22 -21.56 23.70
N LYS A 395 26.33 -20.23 23.70
CA LYS A 395 26.38 -19.42 24.95
C LYS A 395 25.03 -19.38 25.63
N ILE A 396 23.94 -19.35 24.86
CA ILE A 396 22.57 -19.46 25.37
C ILE A 396 22.37 -20.81 26.04
N ASP A 397 22.78 -21.92 25.40
CA ASP A 397 22.69 -23.27 25.98
C ASP A 397 23.46 -23.37 27.30
N GLN A 398 24.67 -22.80 27.38
CA GLN A 398 25.46 -22.75 28.62
C GLN A 398 24.77 -21.95 29.73
N PHE A 399 24.17 -20.81 29.38
CA PHE A 399 23.42 -19.99 30.33
C PHE A 399 22.19 -20.73 30.87
N ILE A 400 21.42 -21.40 30.00
CA ILE A 400 20.27 -22.21 30.39
C ILE A 400 20.70 -23.32 31.33
N ALA A 401 21.78 -24.04 31.01
CA ALA A 401 22.29 -25.12 31.86
C ALA A 401 22.76 -24.64 33.24
N LYS A 402 23.25 -23.40 33.35
CA LYS A 402 23.75 -22.81 34.60
C LYS A 402 22.64 -22.28 35.51
N TYR A 403 21.64 -21.60 34.93
CA TYR A 403 20.64 -20.84 35.70
C TYR A 403 19.25 -21.48 35.73
N ASP A 404 18.96 -22.46 34.87
CA ASP A 404 17.64 -23.09 34.74
C ASP A 404 16.47 -22.06 34.75
N PRO A 405 16.50 -21.04 33.87
CA PRO A 405 15.46 -20.01 33.86
C PRO A 405 14.15 -20.53 33.26
N ILE A 406 13.03 -19.89 33.60
CA ILE A 406 11.78 -20.08 32.85
C ILE A 406 11.90 -19.39 31.50
N ILE A 407 11.74 -20.15 30.42
CA ILE A 407 11.94 -19.67 29.06
C ILE A 407 10.60 -19.29 28.42
N LEU A 408 10.47 -18.02 28.05
CA LEU A 408 9.36 -17.48 27.25
C LEU A 408 9.85 -17.18 25.83
N ALA A 409 9.33 -17.89 24.83
CA ALA A 409 9.74 -17.72 23.45
C ALA A 409 8.70 -16.96 22.62
N ALA A 410 9.16 -15.96 21.86
CA ALA A 410 8.37 -15.24 20.88
C ALA A 410 8.27 -16.02 19.57
N ASN A 411 7.05 -16.28 19.12
CA ASN A 411 6.74 -16.93 17.84
C ASN A 411 7.51 -18.26 17.68
N TYR A 412 8.17 -18.46 16.54
CA TYR A 412 8.97 -19.64 16.23
C TYR A 412 10.47 -19.36 16.34
N LEU A 413 11.18 -20.28 17.00
CA LEU A 413 12.63 -20.18 17.23
C LEU A 413 13.42 -21.13 16.33
N GLY A 414 12.91 -21.52 15.15
CA GLY A 414 13.70 -22.27 14.18
C GLY A 414 13.99 -23.71 14.57
N GLY A 415 13.26 -24.24 15.57
CA GLY A 415 13.58 -25.51 16.22
C GLY A 415 14.89 -25.49 17.03
N LEU A 416 15.48 -24.32 17.29
CA LEU A 416 16.78 -24.21 17.96
C LEU A 416 16.72 -24.48 19.47
N PHE A 417 15.57 -24.19 20.10
CA PHE A 417 15.35 -24.26 21.54
C PHE A 417 13.99 -24.88 21.85
N LYS A 418 13.88 -25.43 23.06
CA LYS A 418 12.67 -26.04 23.62
C LYS A 418 12.24 -25.22 24.85
N PRO A 419 11.51 -24.11 24.66
CA PRO A 419 11.14 -23.22 25.75
C PRO A 419 10.02 -23.81 26.61
N ASN A 420 9.82 -23.28 27.83
CA ASN A 420 8.66 -23.66 28.64
C ASN A 420 7.36 -23.15 28.01
N TYR A 421 7.41 -21.95 27.41
CA TYR A 421 6.26 -21.32 26.76
C TYR A 421 6.61 -20.81 25.37
N HIS A 422 5.71 -21.04 24.41
CA HIS A 422 5.73 -20.39 23.10
C HIS A 422 4.57 -19.43 22.99
N ALA A 423 4.85 -18.19 22.59
CA ALA A 423 3.87 -17.12 22.59
C ALA A 423 3.61 -16.54 21.20
N PHE A 424 2.33 -16.36 20.88
CA PHE A 424 1.86 -15.75 19.64
C PHE A 424 0.83 -14.66 19.96
N ASN A 425 1.12 -13.41 19.62
CA ASN A 425 0.15 -12.30 19.66
C ASN A 425 -0.25 -11.81 18.26
N ASN A 426 0.37 -12.34 17.21
CA ASN A 426 0.16 -11.98 15.82
C ASN A 426 -0.48 -13.16 15.09
N LYS A 427 -1.66 -12.93 14.50
CA LYS A 427 -2.46 -13.94 13.80
C LYS A 427 -1.68 -14.63 12.69
N ARG A 428 -1.02 -13.85 11.81
CA ARG A 428 -0.24 -14.37 10.66
C ARG A 428 0.92 -15.26 11.10
N ARG A 429 1.65 -14.88 12.17
CA ARG A 429 2.73 -15.70 12.73
C ARG A 429 2.22 -16.97 13.39
N MET A 430 1.08 -16.91 14.08
CA MET A 430 0.44 -18.09 14.64
C MET A 430 0.09 -19.08 13.52
N MET A 431 -0.67 -18.64 12.52
CA MET A 431 -1.08 -19.49 11.37
C MET A 431 0.12 -20.12 10.66
N SER A 432 1.22 -19.38 10.55
CA SER A 432 2.39 -19.84 9.79
C SER A 432 3.27 -20.83 10.55
N TYR A 433 3.29 -20.77 11.90
CA TYR A 433 4.35 -21.42 12.68
C TYR A 433 3.89 -22.19 13.92
N ILE A 434 2.61 -22.19 14.28
CA ILE A 434 2.11 -22.87 15.48
C ILE A 434 2.39 -24.39 15.48
N ASP A 435 2.40 -25.01 14.30
CA ASP A 435 2.73 -26.43 14.13
C ASP A 435 4.23 -26.73 14.17
N MET A 436 5.08 -25.70 14.07
CA MET A 436 6.53 -25.83 14.05
C MET A 436 7.17 -25.64 15.43
N VAL A 437 6.43 -25.10 16.40
CA VAL A 437 6.95 -24.87 17.76
C VAL A 437 6.95 -26.17 18.59
N ALA A 438 7.87 -26.25 19.56
CA ALA A 438 8.07 -27.47 20.33
C ALA A 438 6.76 -27.96 20.99
N PRO A 439 6.38 -29.25 20.81
CA PRO A 439 5.10 -29.78 21.30
C PRO A 439 5.00 -29.79 22.83
N GLU A 440 6.13 -29.92 23.53
CA GLU A 440 6.23 -29.86 24.98
C GLU A 440 6.01 -28.45 25.58
N SER A 441 6.13 -27.40 24.78
CA SER A 441 5.92 -26.03 25.26
C SER A 441 4.44 -25.74 25.47
N LYS A 442 4.10 -25.02 26.54
CA LYS A 442 2.75 -24.48 26.70
C LYS A 442 2.55 -23.29 25.76
N LEU A 443 1.39 -23.21 25.11
CA LEU A 443 1.09 -22.09 24.24
C LEU A 443 0.53 -20.90 25.02
N LEU A 444 1.04 -19.70 24.76
CA LEU A 444 0.51 -18.43 25.23
C LEU A 444 -0.02 -17.66 24.02
N ILE A 445 -1.34 -17.49 23.91
CA ILE A 445 -1.95 -16.88 22.73
C ILE A 445 -2.57 -15.53 23.12
N GLY A 446 -2.27 -14.48 22.36
CA GLY A 446 -2.79 -13.14 22.59
C GLY A 446 -4.31 -13.11 22.64
N GLN A 447 -4.88 -12.33 23.56
CA GLN A 447 -6.34 -12.29 23.79
C GLN A 447 -7.18 -11.87 22.58
N TYR A 448 -6.59 -11.18 21.59
CA TYR A 448 -7.30 -10.73 20.39
C TYR A 448 -7.32 -11.75 19.24
N ILE A 449 -6.74 -12.93 19.42
CA ILE A 449 -6.82 -14.04 18.45
C ILE A 449 -8.04 -14.91 18.81
N PRO A 450 -9.09 -15.01 17.98
CA PRO A 450 -10.32 -15.74 18.34
C PRO A 450 -10.10 -17.23 18.61
N ASP A 451 -10.87 -17.83 19.54
CA ASP A 451 -10.78 -19.28 19.84
C ASP A 451 -11.08 -20.15 18.61
N GLU A 452 -12.07 -19.77 17.79
CA GLU A 452 -12.42 -20.44 16.53
C GLU A 452 -11.21 -20.53 15.59
N MET A 453 -10.49 -19.41 15.43
CA MET A 453 -9.28 -19.35 14.64
C MET A 453 -8.16 -20.21 15.22
N ILE A 454 -8.03 -20.32 16.54
CA ILE A 454 -6.99 -21.17 17.15
C ILE A 454 -7.30 -22.65 16.86
N GLY A 455 -8.56 -23.05 17.01
CA GLY A 455 -9.03 -24.41 16.76
C GLY A 455 -8.88 -24.89 15.31
N GLU A 456 -8.81 -23.98 14.34
CA GLU A 456 -8.50 -24.33 12.94
C GLU A 456 -7.06 -24.80 12.74
N TYR A 457 -6.12 -24.37 13.60
CA TYR A 457 -4.69 -24.62 13.43
C TYR A 457 -4.10 -25.53 14.50
N THR A 458 -4.72 -25.65 15.68
CA THR A 458 -4.19 -26.53 16.73
C THR A 458 -5.25 -27.00 17.72
N ASP A 459 -5.12 -28.24 18.17
CA ASP A 459 -5.87 -28.82 19.30
C ASP A 459 -5.12 -28.71 20.64
N ARG A 460 -3.95 -28.04 20.65
CA ARG A 460 -3.11 -27.91 21.85
C ARG A 460 -3.75 -26.98 22.88
N GLU A 461 -3.62 -27.34 24.15
CA GLU A 461 -3.98 -26.41 25.25
C GLU A 461 -3.15 -25.13 25.18
N TYR A 462 -3.82 -23.99 25.33
CA TYR A 462 -3.22 -22.67 25.40
C TYR A 462 -3.76 -21.86 26.58
N GLU A 463 -2.99 -20.88 27.02
CA GLU A 463 -3.44 -19.82 27.92
C GLU A 463 -3.48 -18.48 27.19
N ARG A 464 -4.40 -17.61 27.60
CA ARG A 464 -4.47 -16.25 27.05
C ARG A 464 -3.39 -15.36 27.63
N ILE A 465 -2.77 -14.54 26.79
CA ILE A 465 -1.99 -13.39 27.27
C ILE A 465 -2.96 -12.24 27.48
N TYR A 466 -3.10 -11.81 28.72
CA TYR A 466 -4.01 -10.73 29.10
C TYR A 466 -3.31 -9.37 28.97
N TYR A 467 -3.67 -8.62 27.93
CA TYR A 467 -3.08 -7.30 27.68
C TYR A 467 -4.05 -6.36 26.98
N VAL A 468 -4.01 -5.08 27.32
CA VAL A 468 -4.82 -4.05 26.62
C VAL A 468 -3.92 -3.29 25.66
N ASP A 469 -4.26 -3.31 24.37
CA ASP A 469 -3.60 -2.49 23.35
C ASP A 469 -4.22 -1.08 23.33
N VAL A 470 -3.47 -0.09 23.81
CA VAL A 470 -3.89 1.31 23.83
C VAL A 470 -2.78 2.19 23.25
N LEU A 471 -3.04 2.79 22.09
CA LEU A 471 -2.14 3.74 21.45
C LEU A 471 -1.79 4.88 22.43
N ASN A 472 -0.50 5.19 22.58
CA ASN A 472 0.03 6.23 23.47
C ASN A 472 -0.20 6.03 24.99
N ALA A 473 -0.60 4.84 25.44
CA ALA A 473 -0.60 4.53 26.87
C ALA A 473 0.78 4.09 27.36
N ASP A 474 1.09 4.44 28.60
CA ASP A 474 2.26 3.94 29.32
C ASP A 474 2.09 2.48 29.76
N PHE A 475 3.21 1.78 29.87
CA PHE A 475 3.30 0.46 30.44
C PHE A 475 2.78 0.47 31.88
N SER A 476 1.85 -0.45 32.16
CA SER A 476 1.36 -0.70 33.51
C SER A 476 0.89 -2.14 33.63
N ILE A 477 0.87 -2.66 34.85
CA ILE A 477 0.28 -3.95 35.18
C ILE A 477 -0.79 -3.72 36.24
N VAL A 478 -2.04 -3.99 35.89
CA VAL A 478 -3.20 -3.87 36.80
C VAL A 478 -3.87 -5.23 36.87
N GLU A 479 -3.93 -5.81 38.07
CA GLU A 479 -4.53 -7.15 38.30
C GLU A 479 -4.00 -8.24 37.34
N GLY A 480 -2.72 -8.17 36.98
CA GLY A 480 -2.07 -9.12 36.06
C GLY A 480 -2.32 -8.86 34.57
N VAL A 481 -3.11 -7.85 34.21
CA VAL A 481 -3.30 -7.39 32.83
C VAL A 481 -2.22 -6.39 32.47
N VAL A 482 -1.52 -6.62 31.36
CA VAL A 482 -0.45 -5.74 30.86
C VAL A 482 -1.07 -4.66 29.97
N THR A 483 -0.92 -3.40 30.30
CA THR A 483 -1.20 -2.30 29.36
C THR A 483 0.04 -2.10 28.49
N THR A 484 -0.11 -2.24 27.18
CA THR A 484 1.00 -1.99 26.25
C THR A 484 0.50 -1.45 24.93
N ASN A 485 1.30 -0.65 24.23
CA ASN A 485 1.11 -0.36 22.81
C ASN A 485 2.20 -1.02 21.95
N CYS A 486 3.07 -1.80 22.59
CA CYS A 486 4.17 -2.48 21.93
C CYS A 486 3.67 -3.75 21.27
N ARG A 487 3.51 -3.68 19.94
CA ARG A 487 3.10 -4.80 19.09
C ARG A 487 4.14 -5.91 18.98
N THR A 488 5.35 -5.70 19.51
CA THR A 488 6.42 -6.71 19.54
C THR A 488 6.23 -7.67 20.70
N ILE A 489 5.91 -8.93 20.38
CA ILE A 489 5.66 -9.99 21.37
C ILE A 489 6.78 -10.16 22.41
N SER A 490 8.05 -9.99 22.03
CA SER A 490 9.16 -10.16 22.98
C SER A 490 9.14 -9.12 24.09
N VAL A 491 8.69 -7.89 23.81
CA VAL A 491 8.52 -6.84 24.83
C VAL A 491 7.31 -7.15 25.72
N LEU A 492 6.20 -7.58 25.12
CA LEU A 492 5.02 -8.04 25.88
C LEU A 492 5.38 -9.21 26.82
N LEU A 493 6.23 -10.14 26.38
CA LEU A 493 6.70 -11.25 27.19
C LEU A 493 7.55 -10.83 28.41
N VAL A 494 8.25 -9.70 28.36
CA VAL A 494 8.90 -9.13 29.55
C VAL A 494 7.84 -8.73 30.59
N GLY A 495 6.76 -8.08 30.17
CA GLY A 495 5.62 -7.78 31.04
C GLY A 495 4.95 -9.06 31.59
N VAL A 496 4.77 -10.09 30.75
CA VAL A 496 4.24 -11.39 31.19
C VAL A 496 5.16 -12.05 32.23
N ALA A 497 6.49 -11.98 32.06
CA ALA A 497 7.44 -12.48 33.04
C ALA A 497 7.28 -11.78 34.40
N MET A 498 7.05 -10.46 34.42
CA MET A 498 6.75 -9.72 35.65
C MET A 498 5.44 -10.21 36.30
N VAL A 499 4.38 -10.42 35.51
CA VAL A 499 3.10 -10.97 36.03
C VAL A 499 3.30 -12.36 36.62
N MET A 500 4.12 -13.20 35.98
CA MET A 500 4.47 -14.54 36.48
C MET A 500 5.37 -14.54 37.72
N GLY A 501 5.87 -13.38 38.16
CA GLY A 501 6.64 -13.19 39.38
C GLY A 501 8.16 -13.36 39.19
N ALA A 502 8.69 -12.99 38.03
CA ALA A 502 10.12 -13.06 37.74
C ALA A 502 10.98 -12.35 38.79
N ASN A 503 12.09 -12.98 39.19
CA ASN A 503 13.12 -12.38 40.03
C ASN A 503 14.06 -11.48 39.21
N ARG A 504 14.60 -12.04 38.11
CA ARG A 504 15.42 -11.36 37.11
C ARG A 504 14.92 -11.72 35.72
N ILE A 505 15.01 -10.78 34.78
CA ILE A 505 14.57 -10.99 33.40
C ILE A 505 15.75 -10.81 32.45
N PHE A 506 16.12 -11.91 31.81
CA PHE A 506 17.14 -11.97 30.77
C PHE A 506 16.48 -12.02 29.40
N CYS A 507 17.14 -11.42 28.40
CA CYS A 507 16.64 -11.39 27.02
C CYS A 507 17.74 -11.81 26.03
N VAL A 508 17.37 -12.58 25.01
CA VAL A 508 18.25 -12.99 23.90
C VAL A 508 17.53 -12.88 22.56
N GLY A 509 18.27 -12.67 21.48
CA GLY A 509 17.70 -12.48 20.14
C GLY A 509 16.91 -11.18 19.97
N MET A 510 17.03 -10.24 20.92
CA MET A 510 16.31 -8.95 20.89
C MET A 510 17.20 -7.88 20.26
N ASP A 511 17.53 -8.08 18.98
CA ASP A 511 18.60 -7.34 18.27
C ASP A 511 18.20 -5.88 17.97
N GLY A 512 16.89 -5.65 17.84
CA GLY A 512 16.27 -4.40 17.40
C GLY A 512 16.35 -4.20 15.89
N TYR A 513 15.99 -3.01 15.40
CA TYR A 513 15.71 -2.78 13.98
C TYR A 513 16.57 -1.67 13.34
N VAL A 514 17.47 -1.05 14.11
CA VAL A 514 18.34 0.04 13.62
C VAL A 514 19.81 -0.38 13.71
N GLY A 515 20.60 -0.01 12.69
CA GLY A 515 22.04 -0.26 12.68
C GLY A 515 22.46 -1.70 12.40
N ILE A 516 21.54 -2.54 11.89
CA ILE A 516 21.81 -3.89 11.43
C ILE A 516 21.81 -3.88 9.91
N ASP A 517 22.95 -4.21 9.29
CA ASP A 517 23.15 -4.22 7.84
C ASP A 517 22.54 -5.46 7.17
N LYS A 518 21.29 -5.80 7.50
CA LYS A 518 20.60 -6.98 6.97
C LYS A 518 19.18 -6.62 6.57
N ASN A 519 18.80 -6.99 5.35
CA ASN A 519 17.41 -7.09 4.88
C ASN A 519 16.57 -8.13 5.67
N ASN A 520 17.10 -8.72 6.74
CA ASN A 520 16.50 -9.81 7.52
C ASN A 520 16.55 -9.49 9.02
N PHE A 521 15.44 -9.05 9.59
CA PHE A 521 15.28 -8.81 11.04
C PHE A 521 15.09 -10.09 11.86
N TYR A 522 14.86 -11.22 11.19
CA TYR A 522 14.63 -12.52 11.80
C TYR A 522 15.63 -13.55 11.25
N PHE A 523 16.01 -14.53 12.06
CA PHE A 523 16.95 -15.57 11.62
C PHE A 523 16.30 -16.62 10.69
N TYR A 524 14.96 -16.67 10.62
CA TYR A 524 14.18 -17.48 9.68
C TYR A 524 13.50 -16.59 8.63
N GLN A 525 13.18 -17.16 7.47
CA GLN A 525 12.51 -16.43 6.40
C GLN A 525 11.04 -16.22 6.74
N GLU A 526 10.67 -15.01 7.14
CA GLU A 526 9.29 -14.55 6.99
C GLU A 526 9.07 -14.27 5.48
N LYS A 527 7.94 -14.71 4.91
CA LYS A 527 7.53 -14.35 3.54
C LYS A 527 7.15 -12.87 3.52
N ASP A 528 8.18 -12.04 3.53
CA ASP A 528 8.05 -10.62 3.74
C ASP A 528 8.70 -9.92 2.56
N GLU A 529 7.86 -9.20 1.80
CA GLU A 529 8.31 -8.22 0.81
C GLU A 529 9.15 -7.14 1.52
N GLN A 530 9.80 -6.21 0.80
CA GLN A 530 10.54 -5.13 1.46
C GLN A 530 9.63 -4.28 2.37
N GLU A 531 10.04 -4.08 3.63
CA GLU A 531 9.38 -3.17 4.58
C GLU A 531 9.86 -1.72 4.37
N ASP A 532 8.99 -0.75 4.59
CA ASP A 532 9.33 0.68 4.54
C ASP A 532 10.30 1.05 5.68
N GLN A 533 11.40 1.71 5.34
CA GLN A 533 12.44 2.12 6.30
C GLN A 533 11.91 3.03 7.42
N GLU A 534 10.94 3.91 7.14
CA GLU A 534 10.38 4.79 8.16
C GLU A 534 9.59 4.01 9.22
N MET A 535 8.82 3.01 8.79
CA MET A 535 8.04 2.15 9.68
C MET A 535 8.95 1.31 10.60
N ILE A 536 10.05 0.79 10.06
CA ILE A 536 11.05 0.03 10.82
C ILE A 536 11.65 0.90 11.95
N ILE A 537 12.01 2.14 11.64
CA ILE A 537 12.58 3.07 12.62
C ILE A 537 11.56 3.41 13.71
N GLU A 538 10.31 3.66 13.34
CA GLU A 538 9.24 3.95 14.31
C GLU A 538 9.01 2.76 15.25
N ARG A 539 8.95 1.54 14.71
CA ARG A 539 8.84 0.30 15.49
C ARG A 539 9.99 0.16 16.49
N HIS A 540 11.22 0.46 16.06
CA HIS A 540 12.38 0.42 16.94
C HIS A 540 12.22 1.38 18.13
N ARG A 541 11.88 2.65 17.86
CA ARG A 541 11.71 3.68 18.88
C ARG A 541 10.62 3.31 19.90
N ARG A 542 9.48 2.79 19.43
CA ARG A 542 8.41 2.32 20.32
C ARG A 542 8.88 1.18 21.23
N CYS A 543 9.56 0.16 20.68
CA CYS A 543 10.10 -0.92 21.50
C CYS A 543 11.08 -0.41 22.57
N GLN A 544 11.94 0.56 22.22
CA GLN A 544 12.86 1.16 23.17
C GLN A 544 12.11 1.86 24.30
N GLY A 545 11.14 2.72 23.99
CA GLY A 545 10.36 3.43 25.02
C GLY A 545 9.64 2.48 25.98
N PHE A 546 9.12 1.35 25.49
CA PHE A 546 8.51 0.35 26.39
C PHE A 546 9.52 -0.35 27.28
N LEU A 547 10.68 -0.71 26.76
CA LEU A 547 11.74 -1.32 27.58
C LEU A 547 12.20 -0.35 28.68
N GLU A 548 12.27 0.95 28.38
CA GLU A 548 12.60 1.99 29.36
C GLU A 548 11.54 2.05 30.47
N GLN A 549 10.25 2.09 30.11
CA GLN A 549 9.16 2.11 31.10
C GLN A 549 9.09 0.83 31.96
N ILE A 550 9.33 -0.34 31.35
CA ILE A 550 9.38 -1.61 32.08
C ILE A 550 10.56 -1.63 33.06
N ASP A 551 11.74 -1.19 32.61
CA ASP A 551 12.94 -1.14 33.45
C ASP A 551 12.76 -0.17 34.63
N GLU A 552 12.14 0.99 34.39
CA GLU A 552 11.77 1.92 35.46
C GLU A 552 10.81 1.29 36.48
N ASP A 553 9.79 0.55 36.04
CA ASP A 553 8.85 -0.13 36.94
C ASP A 553 9.52 -1.25 37.75
N LEU A 554 10.41 -2.04 37.13
CA LEU A 554 11.24 -3.04 37.82
C LEU A 554 12.10 -2.40 38.92
N ASN A 555 12.80 -1.32 38.58
CA ASN A 555 13.65 -0.59 39.52
C ASN A 555 12.82 0.01 40.68
N LYS A 556 11.64 0.58 40.41
CA LYS A 556 10.72 1.10 41.43
C LYS A 556 10.23 0.01 42.40
N ARG A 557 10.11 -1.23 41.92
CA ARG A 557 9.76 -2.41 42.73
C ARG A 557 10.95 -3.05 43.44
N GLY A 558 12.17 -2.53 43.26
CA GLY A 558 13.40 -3.05 43.88
C GLY A 558 14.00 -4.27 43.20
N HIS A 559 13.62 -4.55 41.95
CA HIS A 559 14.21 -5.61 41.13
C HIS A 559 15.36 -5.08 40.26
N GLU A 560 16.23 -5.99 39.81
CA GLU A 560 17.18 -5.67 38.74
C GLU A 560 16.42 -5.34 37.44
N GLY A 561 16.95 -4.40 36.67
CA GLY A 561 16.45 -4.06 35.34
C GLY A 561 16.59 -5.19 34.31
N ILE A 562 16.23 -4.91 33.07
CA ILE A 562 16.24 -5.87 31.95
C ILE A 562 17.67 -6.14 31.49
N HIS A 563 18.03 -7.42 31.35
CA HIS A 563 19.38 -7.84 30.96
C HIS A 563 19.41 -8.51 29.58
N ILE A 564 19.75 -7.76 28.52
CA ILE A 564 19.93 -8.32 27.18
C ILE A 564 21.34 -8.91 27.04
N LEU A 565 21.43 -10.22 26.76
CA LEU A 565 22.69 -10.96 26.74
C LEU A 565 23.33 -11.06 25.34
N THR A 566 22.54 -11.00 24.28
CA THR A 566 23.04 -10.96 22.90
C THR A 566 23.25 -9.52 22.42
N PRO A 567 24.12 -9.28 21.43
CA PRO A 567 24.29 -7.95 20.84
C PRO A 567 22.95 -7.34 20.40
N THR A 568 22.73 -6.07 20.75
CA THR A 568 21.47 -5.37 20.49
C THR A 568 21.70 -3.90 20.17
N SER A 569 20.76 -3.29 19.46
CA SER A 569 20.66 -1.85 19.26
C SER A 569 20.07 -1.12 20.47
N TYR A 570 19.37 -1.82 21.38
CA TYR A 570 18.87 -1.27 22.64
C TYR A 570 19.99 -1.19 23.71
N LYS A 571 20.98 -0.32 23.47
CA LYS A 571 22.28 -0.31 24.19
C LYS A 571 22.17 -0.21 25.70
N SER A 572 21.20 0.54 26.24
CA SER A 572 21.02 0.73 27.69
C SER A 572 20.79 -0.57 28.46
N PHE A 573 20.22 -1.59 27.79
CA PHE A 573 19.88 -2.88 28.40
C PHE A 573 20.90 -3.99 28.08
N TYR A 574 21.92 -3.70 27.25
CA TYR A 574 22.92 -4.70 26.88
C TYR A 574 23.88 -4.98 28.03
N LYS A 575 23.90 -6.21 28.53
CA LYS A 575 24.83 -6.67 29.58
C LYS A 575 25.84 -7.69 29.06
N GLY A 576 25.50 -8.43 28.00
CA GLY A 576 26.38 -9.45 27.44
C GLY A 576 26.52 -10.69 28.33
N PHE A 577 26.90 -11.82 27.71
CA PHE A 577 27.09 -13.08 28.42
C PHE A 577 28.25 -13.07 29.45
N GLY A 578 29.31 -12.28 29.23
CA GLY A 578 30.52 -12.31 30.08
C GLY A 578 30.30 -11.93 31.55
N ASN A 579 29.17 -11.31 31.88
CA ASN A 579 28.78 -11.02 33.25
C ASN A 579 28.10 -12.20 33.96
N TYR A 580 27.76 -13.28 33.24
CA TYR A 580 26.92 -14.37 33.72
C TYR A 580 27.43 -15.77 33.41
N ILE A 581 28.33 -15.97 32.43
CA ILE A 581 28.94 -17.28 32.13
C ILE A 581 30.44 -17.30 32.41
#